data_AF-A0A2N6B9J9-F1
#
_entry.id   AF-A0A2N6B9J9-F1
#
_cell.length_a   1.000
_cell.length_b   1.000
_cell.length_c   1.000
_cell.angle_alpha   90.00
_cell.angle_beta   90.00
_cell.angle_gamma   90.00
#
_symmetry.space_group_name_H-M   'P 1'
#
loop_
_entity.id
_entity.type
_entity.pdbx_description
1 polymer ?
#
loop_
_entity_poly.entity_id
_entity_poly.type
_entity_poly.pdbx_seq_one_letter_code
_entity_poly.pdbx_strand_id
1 'polypeptide(L)'
;PGDQIFIVEPAPYWEPAEEAFIIHLTKVVVGALGLEVGWDEPAGAKVEILPLTRPYGLWTGNIFTGVVMKDGKPLPSAEVEVEYLNEDGITPPSDSYITQVVKADEGGVFSYAMPREGWWGFAALVEGDKKLEHEGKMYPVEIGGVIWVRTRDMK
;
A
#
# COMPACT_ATOMS: atom_id res chain seq x y z
N PRO A 1 11.27 8.44 21.02
CA PRO A 1 11.47 6.99 21.28
C PRO A 1 10.21 6.24 20.89
N GLY A 2 10.31 5.32 19.94
CA GLY A 2 9.17 4.61 19.34
C GLY A 2 9.51 4.17 17.92
N ASP A 3 8.59 3.47 17.28
CA ASP A 3 8.74 3.04 15.89
C ASP A 3 8.84 4.24 14.95
N GLN A 4 9.56 4.07 13.84
CA GLN A 4 9.78 5.14 12.87
C GLN A 4 8.91 4.91 11.63
N ILE A 5 8.13 5.92 11.27
CA ILE A 5 7.36 5.95 10.03
C ILE A 5 8.13 6.79 9.02
N PHE A 6 8.46 6.19 7.87
CA PHE A 6 9.01 6.89 6.72
C PHE A 6 7.91 7.04 5.69
N ILE A 7 7.69 8.28 5.22
CA ILE A 7 6.75 8.59 4.14
C ILE A 7 7.51 9.26 3.01
N VAL A 8 7.21 8.87 1.78
CA VAL A 8 7.70 9.54 0.57
C VAL A 8 6.52 9.96 -0.29
N GLU A 9 6.50 11.22 -0.69
CA GLU A 9 5.61 11.75 -1.72
C GLU A 9 6.47 12.01 -2.98
N PRO A 10 6.42 11.12 -3.98
CA PRO A 10 7.14 11.32 -5.23
C PRO A 10 6.43 12.31 -6.15
N ALA A 11 7.14 12.81 -7.16
CA ALA A 11 6.47 13.49 -8.27
C ALA A 11 5.51 12.52 -9.01
N PRO A 12 4.40 13.02 -9.58
CA PRO A 12 3.50 12.18 -10.37
C PRO A 12 4.24 11.52 -11.53
N TYR A 13 3.99 10.23 -11.75
CA TYR A 13 4.52 9.50 -12.92
C TYR A 13 3.38 9.04 -13.83
N TRP A 14 3.66 8.92 -15.13
CA TRP A 14 2.70 8.44 -16.11
C TRP A 14 2.65 6.91 -16.08
N GLU A 15 1.45 6.33 -15.91
CA GLU A 15 1.19 4.89 -15.98
C GLU A 15 0.41 4.57 -17.27
N PRO A 16 1.07 4.05 -18.32
CA PRO A 16 0.44 3.79 -19.60
C PRO A 16 -0.71 2.77 -19.53
N ALA A 17 -0.65 1.81 -18.60
CA ALA A 17 -1.70 0.79 -18.49
C ALA A 17 -3.04 1.38 -18.01
N GLU A 18 -2.99 2.47 -17.25
CA GLU A 18 -4.15 3.13 -16.65
C GLU A 18 -4.55 4.42 -17.38
N GLU A 19 -3.74 4.88 -18.34
CA GLU A 19 -3.87 6.20 -18.97
C GLU A 19 -4.02 7.33 -17.92
N ALA A 20 -3.26 7.23 -16.82
CA ALA A 20 -3.34 8.13 -15.68
C ALA A 20 -1.96 8.55 -15.18
N PHE A 21 -1.90 9.63 -14.41
CA PHE A 21 -0.74 9.95 -13.59
C PHE A 21 -0.95 9.41 -12.18
N ILE A 22 0.06 8.76 -11.60
CA ILE A 22 -0.05 8.18 -10.26
C ILE A 22 0.90 8.91 -9.30
N ILE A 23 0.40 9.19 -8.10
CA ILE A 23 1.19 9.69 -6.96
C ILE A 23 1.07 8.66 -5.83
N HIS A 24 2.15 7.92 -5.58
CA HIS A 24 2.20 6.94 -4.49
C HIS A 24 2.76 7.54 -3.20
N LEU A 25 1.87 7.92 -2.28
CA LEU A 25 2.19 8.29 -0.91
C LEU A 25 2.63 7.03 -0.15
N THR A 26 3.94 6.76 -0.20
CA THR A 26 4.49 5.46 0.19
C THR A 26 4.99 5.48 1.63
N LYS A 27 4.50 4.54 2.43
CA LYS A 27 4.81 4.38 3.85
C LYS A 27 5.56 3.08 4.13
N VAL A 28 6.59 3.17 4.97
CA VAL A 28 7.24 2.01 5.62
C VAL A 28 7.33 2.28 7.11
N VAL A 29 7.03 1.26 7.91
CA VAL A 29 7.14 1.32 9.37
C VAL A 29 8.29 0.44 9.83
N VAL A 30 9.25 1.04 10.52
CA VAL A 30 10.45 0.37 11.04
C VAL A 30 10.34 0.29 12.55
N GLY A 31 10.31 -0.95 13.07
CA GLY A 31 10.37 -1.19 14.50
C GLY A 31 11.67 -0.66 15.09
N ALA A 32 11.60 0.29 16.03
CA ALA A 32 12.79 0.91 16.60
C ALA A 32 13.00 0.48 18.06
N LEU A 33 14.15 -0.14 18.32
CA LEU A 33 14.58 -0.55 19.66
C LEU A 33 13.58 -1.45 20.42
N GLY A 34 12.68 -2.13 19.70
CA GLY A 34 11.68 -3.03 20.29
C GLY A 34 10.63 -2.32 21.15
N LEU A 35 10.42 -1.01 20.95
CA LEU A 35 9.47 -0.23 21.75
C LEU A 35 8.02 -0.48 21.35
N GLU A 36 7.75 -0.77 20.07
CA GLU A 36 6.42 -1.17 19.56
C GLU A 36 5.33 -0.10 19.76
N VAL A 37 5.72 1.18 19.73
CA VAL A 37 4.84 2.35 19.91
C VAL A 37 4.82 3.17 18.63
N GLY A 38 3.61 3.57 18.19
CA GLY A 38 3.41 4.53 17.11
C GLY A 38 3.29 3.94 15.70
N TRP A 39 3.45 2.63 15.54
CA TRP A 39 3.34 1.96 14.23
C TRP A 39 1.93 2.00 13.63
N ASP A 40 0.92 2.19 14.46
CA ASP A 40 -0.51 2.30 14.14
C ASP A 40 -1.01 3.76 14.07
N GLU A 41 -0.13 4.74 14.23
CA GLU A 41 -0.51 6.15 14.18
C GLU A 41 -0.64 6.67 12.73
N PRO A 42 -1.58 7.60 12.48
CA PRO A 42 -1.68 8.28 11.20
C PRO A 42 -0.45 9.09 10.86
N ALA A 43 -0.09 9.01 9.58
CA ALA A 43 1.03 9.73 9.00
C ALA A 43 0.59 11.08 8.41
N GLY A 44 -0.72 11.32 8.29
CA GLY A 44 -1.31 12.59 7.86
C GLY A 44 -1.39 12.76 6.34
N ALA A 45 -1.17 11.68 5.59
CA ALA A 45 -1.28 11.66 4.14
C ALA A 45 -2.76 11.74 3.70
N LYS A 46 -3.00 12.27 2.49
CA LYS A 46 -4.35 12.39 1.92
C LYS A 46 -5.04 11.02 1.79
N VAL A 47 -4.27 10.01 1.39
CA VAL A 47 -4.64 8.60 1.44
C VAL A 47 -3.53 7.84 2.14
N GLU A 48 -3.88 7.00 3.12
CA GLU A 48 -2.93 6.10 3.76
C GLU A 48 -3.59 4.81 4.23
N ILE A 49 -2.78 3.77 4.40
CA ILE A 49 -3.19 2.52 5.03
C ILE A 49 -2.68 2.52 6.47
N LEU A 50 -3.58 2.45 7.45
CA LEU A 50 -3.25 2.25 8.85
C LEU A 50 -3.14 0.75 9.14
N PRO A 51 -2.00 0.25 9.62
CA PRO A 51 -1.87 -1.16 9.97
C PRO A 51 -2.70 -1.50 11.21
N LEU A 52 -3.47 -2.59 11.15
CA LEU A 52 -4.06 -3.26 12.32
C LEU A 52 -3.23 -4.47 12.74
N THR A 53 -2.39 -4.98 11.85
CA THR A 53 -1.34 -5.95 12.16
C THR A 53 0.00 -5.25 12.16
N ARG A 54 0.85 -5.55 13.15
CA ARG A 54 2.20 -4.99 13.24
C ARG A 54 3.00 -5.27 11.96
N PRO A 55 3.38 -4.24 11.18
CA PRO A 55 3.83 -4.40 9.79
C PRO A 55 5.23 -5.00 9.64
N TYR A 56 6.04 -5.00 10.71
CA TYR A 56 7.40 -5.56 10.73
C TYR A 56 7.50 -6.91 11.47
N GLY A 57 6.35 -7.49 11.88
CA GLY A 57 6.27 -8.71 12.69
C GLY A 57 5.57 -9.87 11.98
N LEU A 58 5.75 -10.02 10.66
CA LEU A 58 4.99 -10.97 9.85
C LEU A 58 5.82 -12.20 9.46
N TRP A 59 5.31 -13.38 9.77
CA TRP A 59 5.76 -14.64 9.18
C TRP A 59 5.03 -14.92 7.87
N THR A 60 5.61 -15.70 6.98
CA THR A 60 4.92 -16.26 5.81
C THR A 60 3.66 -16.99 6.26
N GLY A 61 2.53 -16.72 5.58
CA GLY A 61 1.21 -17.24 5.94
C GLY A 61 0.46 -16.42 7.00
N ASN A 62 1.09 -15.43 7.65
CA ASN A 62 0.34 -14.48 8.47
C ASN A 62 -0.57 -13.61 7.61
N ILE A 63 -1.61 -13.08 8.26
CA ILE A 63 -2.49 -12.07 7.68
C ILE A 63 -1.96 -10.69 8.04
N PHE A 64 -1.82 -9.82 7.05
CA PHE A 64 -1.75 -8.37 7.26
C PHE A 64 -3.17 -7.81 7.14
N THR A 65 -3.59 -7.07 8.16
CA THR A 65 -4.84 -6.32 8.18
C THR A 65 -4.51 -4.83 8.23
N GLY A 66 -5.19 -4.04 7.40
CA GLY A 66 -5.07 -2.58 7.40
C GLY A 66 -6.42 -1.90 7.23
N VAL A 67 -6.47 -0.60 7.55
CA VAL A 67 -7.61 0.29 7.28
C VAL A 67 -7.19 1.30 6.23
N VAL A 68 -7.91 1.36 5.11
CA VAL A 68 -7.73 2.42 4.12
C VAL A 68 -8.36 3.70 4.66
N MET A 69 -7.58 4.76 4.71
CA MET A 69 -8.00 6.08 5.18
C MET A 69 -7.91 7.09 4.03
N LYS A 70 -8.92 7.94 3.88
CA LYS A 70 -8.91 9.12 3.02
C LYS A 70 -9.28 10.34 3.86
N ASP A 71 -8.43 11.38 3.83
CA ASP A 71 -8.60 12.61 4.60
C ASP A 71 -8.85 12.33 6.10
N GLY A 72 -8.11 11.36 6.66
CA GLY A 72 -8.22 10.94 8.06
C GLY A 72 -9.47 10.16 8.44
N LYS A 73 -10.29 9.73 7.47
CA LYS A 73 -11.49 8.92 7.69
C LYS A 73 -11.39 7.57 6.99
N PRO A 74 -11.96 6.49 7.54
CA PRO A 74 -12.00 5.21 6.84
C PRO A 74 -12.68 5.34 5.48
N LEU A 75 -12.17 4.62 4.47
CA LEU A 75 -12.69 4.61 3.11
C LEU A 75 -13.37 3.26 2.83
N PRO A 76 -14.72 3.20 2.91
CA PRO A 76 -15.47 1.99 2.64
C PRO A 76 -15.27 1.51 1.20
N SER A 77 -15.31 0.19 0.99
CA SER A 77 -15.29 -0.40 -0.35
C SER A 77 -14.06 -0.02 -1.20
N ALA A 78 -12.99 0.49 -0.58
CA ALA A 78 -11.73 0.78 -1.27
C ALA A 78 -11.17 -0.50 -1.89
N GLU A 79 -10.71 -0.41 -3.13
CA GLU A 79 -9.90 -1.47 -3.73
C GLU A 79 -8.44 -1.26 -3.31
N VAL A 80 -7.81 -2.35 -2.90
CA VAL A 80 -6.42 -2.39 -2.47
C VAL A 80 -5.69 -3.36 -3.38
N GLU A 81 -4.79 -2.82 -4.18
CA GLU A 81 -3.87 -3.60 -5.00
C GLU A 81 -2.77 -4.17 -4.13
N VAL A 82 -2.41 -5.42 -4.39
CA VAL A 82 -1.44 -6.19 -3.62
C VAL A 82 -0.43 -6.79 -4.57
N GLU A 83 0.84 -6.45 -4.36
CA GLU A 83 1.94 -6.90 -5.20
C GLU A 83 3.10 -7.46 -4.38
N TYR A 84 3.77 -8.46 -4.94
CA TYR A 84 5.01 -9.01 -4.41
C TYR A 84 6.20 -8.44 -5.16
N LEU A 85 7.21 -7.94 -4.44
CA LEU A 85 8.47 -7.56 -5.06
C LEU A 85 9.20 -8.83 -5.52
N ASN A 86 9.05 -9.15 -6.79
CA ASN A 86 9.51 -10.39 -7.39
C ASN A 86 11.00 -10.34 -7.79
N GLU A 87 11.88 -10.35 -6.79
CA GLU A 87 13.35 -10.36 -7.01
C GLU A 87 13.85 -11.69 -7.59
N ASP A 88 13.09 -12.78 -7.40
CA ASP A 88 13.45 -14.14 -7.83
C ASP A 88 13.05 -14.47 -9.28
N GLY A 89 12.37 -13.56 -9.98
CA GLY A 89 11.95 -13.76 -11.37
C GLY A 89 10.88 -14.83 -11.56
N ILE A 90 9.96 -14.96 -10.60
CA ILE A 90 8.80 -15.87 -10.68
C ILE A 90 7.94 -15.49 -11.87
N THR A 91 7.60 -16.46 -12.73
CA THR A 91 6.63 -16.24 -13.81
C THR A 91 5.21 -16.47 -13.29
N PRO A 92 4.35 -15.44 -13.22
CA PRO A 92 2.95 -15.59 -12.83
C PRO A 92 2.15 -16.28 -13.95
N PRO A 93 1.07 -17.00 -13.61
CA PRO A 93 0.21 -17.66 -14.61
C PRO A 93 -0.69 -16.68 -15.38
N SER A 94 -0.94 -15.48 -14.86
CA SER A 94 -1.63 -14.36 -15.54
C SER A 94 -1.38 -13.04 -14.80
N ASP A 95 -1.79 -11.91 -15.40
CA ASP A 95 -1.61 -10.57 -14.84
C ASP A 95 -2.28 -10.38 -13.47
N SER A 96 -3.40 -11.08 -13.22
CA SER A 96 -4.09 -11.06 -11.91
C SER A 96 -3.26 -11.65 -10.75
N TYR A 97 -2.11 -12.28 -11.04
CA TYR A 97 -1.16 -12.74 -10.02
C TYR A 97 0.03 -11.77 -9.87
N ILE A 98 0.18 -10.81 -10.78
CA ILE A 98 1.11 -9.68 -10.65
C ILE A 98 0.47 -8.69 -9.69
N THR A 99 -0.69 -8.15 -10.09
CA THR A 99 -1.50 -7.20 -9.31
C THR A 99 -2.75 -7.91 -8.84
N GLN A 100 -2.77 -8.25 -7.55
CA GLN A 100 -3.94 -8.85 -6.91
C GLN A 100 -4.80 -7.74 -6.30
N VAL A 101 -6.10 -7.98 -6.12
CA VAL A 101 -7.00 -6.98 -5.55
C VAL A 101 -7.79 -7.55 -4.39
N VAL A 102 -7.83 -6.82 -3.28
CA VAL A 102 -8.76 -7.05 -2.17
C VAL A 102 -9.61 -5.80 -1.95
N LYS A 103 -10.88 -6.00 -1.62
CA LYS A 103 -11.81 -4.91 -1.32
C LYS A 103 -11.97 -4.73 0.18
N ALA A 104 -11.89 -3.49 0.63
CA ALA A 104 -12.13 -3.11 2.01
C ALA A 104 -13.63 -3.20 2.37
N ASP A 105 -13.92 -3.47 3.64
CA ASP A 105 -15.28 -3.49 4.18
C ASP A 105 -15.86 -2.08 4.41
N GLU A 106 -17.02 -2.00 5.07
CA GLU A 106 -17.68 -0.72 5.42
C GLU A 106 -16.85 0.15 6.37
N GLY A 107 -15.96 -0.46 7.14
CA GLY A 107 -15.02 0.23 8.02
C GLY A 107 -13.69 0.56 7.33
N GLY A 108 -13.57 0.36 6.02
CA GLY A 108 -12.31 0.52 5.28
C GLY A 108 -11.27 -0.55 5.60
N VAL A 109 -11.65 -1.63 6.30
CA VAL A 109 -10.74 -2.70 6.71
C VAL A 109 -10.57 -3.70 5.59
N PHE A 110 -9.32 -4.09 5.30
CA PHE A 110 -9.00 -5.20 4.41
C PHE A 110 -8.03 -6.17 5.10
N SER A 111 -7.91 -7.38 4.56
CA SER A 111 -6.96 -8.38 5.06
C SER A 111 -6.41 -9.22 3.91
N TYR A 112 -5.14 -9.58 4.00
CA TYR A 112 -4.47 -10.40 2.99
C TYR A 112 -3.42 -11.30 3.64
N ALA A 113 -3.40 -12.58 3.23
CA ALA A 113 -2.42 -13.55 3.69
C ALA A 113 -1.27 -13.65 2.68
N MET A 114 -0.04 -13.39 3.12
CA MET A 114 1.12 -13.35 2.24
C MET A 114 1.76 -14.75 2.15
N PRO A 115 1.71 -15.44 0.99
CA PRO A 115 2.11 -16.85 0.86
C PRO A 115 3.61 -17.08 0.75
N ARG A 116 4.43 -16.02 0.69
CA ARG A 116 5.88 -16.11 0.47
C ARG A 116 6.62 -15.07 1.31
N GLU A 117 7.85 -15.39 1.72
CA GLU A 117 8.77 -14.42 2.32
C GLU A 117 9.19 -13.33 1.32
N GLY A 118 9.45 -12.12 1.83
CA GLY A 118 9.88 -10.99 1.03
C GLY A 118 9.01 -9.75 1.22
N TRP A 119 9.12 -8.81 0.30
CA TRP A 119 8.42 -7.53 0.36
C TRP A 119 7.07 -7.59 -0.36
N TRP A 120 6.05 -7.07 0.30
CA TRP A 120 4.69 -6.97 -0.21
C TRP A 120 4.22 -5.53 -0.12
N GLY A 121 3.72 -5.00 -1.23
CA GLY A 121 3.14 -3.67 -1.35
C GLY A 121 1.62 -3.75 -1.33
N PHE A 122 1.00 -2.82 -0.61
CA PHE A 122 -0.46 -2.62 -0.60
C PHE A 122 -0.74 -1.18 -1.02
N ALA A 123 -1.49 -0.98 -2.10
CA ALA A 123 -1.81 0.33 -2.64
C ALA A 123 -3.32 0.53 -2.71
N ALA A 124 -3.83 1.58 -2.04
CA ALA A 124 -5.21 2.02 -2.19
C ALA A 124 -5.24 3.30 -3.02
N LEU A 125 -5.66 3.19 -4.27
CA LEU A 125 -5.75 4.31 -5.22
C LEU A 125 -7.09 5.04 -5.07
N VAL A 126 -7.06 6.36 -5.15
CA VAL A 126 -8.26 7.19 -5.28
C VAL A 126 -8.06 8.23 -6.36
N GLU A 127 -9.14 8.62 -7.03
CA GLU A 127 -9.09 9.74 -7.97
C GLU A 127 -8.71 11.04 -7.25
N GLY A 128 -7.71 11.72 -7.79
CA GLY A 128 -7.22 13.03 -7.36
C GLY A 128 -8.05 14.17 -7.92
N ASP A 129 -7.87 15.38 -7.36
CA ASP A 129 -8.74 16.51 -7.66
C ASP A 129 -8.38 17.24 -8.97
N LYS A 130 -7.26 16.88 -9.59
CA LYS A 130 -6.68 17.59 -10.74
C LYS A 130 -6.30 16.61 -11.84
N LYS A 131 -6.29 17.13 -13.06
CA LYS A 131 -5.75 16.45 -14.24
C LYS A 131 -4.40 17.04 -14.60
N LEU A 132 -3.53 16.22 -15.19
CA LEU A 132 -2.24 16.64 -15.73
C LEU A 132 -2.20 16.48 -17.24
N GLU A 133 -1.45 17.35 -17.91
CA GLU A 133 -1.27 17.27 -19.36
C GLU A 133 -0.17 16.26 -19.70
N HIS A 134 -0.48 15.36 -20.63
CA HIS A 134 0.49 14.47 -21.28
C HIS A 134 0.19 14.44 -22.77
N GLU A 135 1.20 14.69 -23.61
CA GLU A 135 1.08 14.66 -25.08
C GLU A 135 -0.11 15.48 -25.64
N GLY A 136 -0.39 16.64 -25.03
CA GLY A 136 -1.47 17.55 -25.46
C GLY A 136 -2.89 17.13 -25.07
N LYS A 137 -3.03 16.12 -24.19
CA LYS A 137 -4.31 15.70 -23.60
C LYS A 137 -4.26 15.76 -22.08
N MET A 138 -5.41 15.98 -21.44
CA MET A 138 -5.54 16.01 -19.98
C MET A 138 -5.96 14.64 -19.45
N TYR A 139 -5.15 14.07 -18.55
CA TYR A 139 -5.37 12.76 -17.95
C TYR A 139 -5.65 12.87 -16.44
N PRO A 140 -6.43 11.94 -15.86
CA PRO A 140 -6.65 11.90 -14.42
C PRO A 140 -5.34 11.74 -13.66
N VAL A 141 -5.35 12.20 -12.41
CA VAL A 141 -4.30 11.90 -11.43
C VAL A 141 -4.91 10.99 -10.39
N GLU A 142 -4.27 9.87 -10.10
CA GLU A 142 -4.59 9.00 -8.99
C GLU A 142 -3.62 9.23 -7.84
N ILE A 143 -4.15 9.17 -6.63
CA ILE A 143 -3.39 9.32 -5.39
C ILE A 143 -3.50 8.00 -4.64
N GLY A 144 -2.38 7.31 -4.52
CA GLY A 144 -2.29 6.04 -3.82
C GLY A 144 -1.73 6.17 -2.43
N GLY A 145 -2.47 5.69 -1.42
CA GLY A 145 -1.89 5.40 -0.11
C GLY A 145 -1.22 4.02 -0.17
N VAL A 146 0.12 3.99 -0.09
CA VAL A 146 0.88 2.74 -0.22
C VAL A 146 1.55 2.38 1.10
N ILE A 147 1.48 1.12 1.52
CA ILE A 147 2.30 0.58 2.61
C ILE A 147 3.06 -0.65 2.15
N TRP A 148 4.35 -0.71 2.49
CA TRP A 148 5.16 -1.91 2.30
C TRP A 148 5.39 -2.63 3.62
N VAL A 149 5.23 -3.95 3.59
CA VAL A 149 5.53 -4.83 4.71
C VAL A 149 6.47 -5.95 4.25
N ARG A 150 7.16 -6.57 5.20
CA ARG A 150 8.07 -7.67 4.91
C ARG A 150 7.71 -8.90 5.71
N THR A 151 7.46 -10.00 5.02
CA THR A 151 7.28 -11.33 5.61
C THR A 151 8.62 -12.08 5.68
N ARG A 152 8.74 -12.97 6.66
CA ARG A 152 9.90 -13.85 6.86
C ARG A 152 9.46 -15.31 6.99
N ASP A 153 10.29 -16.27 6.60
CA ASP A 153 10.06 -17.68 6.94
C ASP A 153 10.49 -18.02 8.38
N MET A 154 9.76 -18.95 9.01
CA MET A 154 10.20 -19.57 10.27
C MET A 154 11.43 -20.44 10.01
N LYS A 155 12.43 -20.37 10.88
CA LYS A 155 13.68 -21.16 10.79
C LYS A 155 13.95 -21.87 12.10
#